data_AF-A0A847LAA4-F1
#
_entry.id   AF-A0A847LAA4-F1
#
_cell.length_a   1.000
_cell.length_b   1.000
_cell.length_c   1.000
_cell.angle_alpha   90.00
_cell.angle_beta   90.00
_cell.angle_gamma   90.00
#
_symmetry.space_group_name_H-M   'P 1'
#
loop_
_entity.id
_entity.type
_entity.pdbx_description
1 polymer ?
#
loop_
_entity_poly.entity_id
_entity_poly.type
_entity_poly.pdbx_seq_one_letter_code
_entity_poly.pdbx_strand_id
1 'polypeptide(L)'
;MSNVKRVYTFGNGQAEGNAGMKNLLGGKGANLAEMNLIGVPVPPGFTITTDVCTEYFESGKDKVVELLRPEVEKAIALVEEQMKSKFGDLENPLLVSVRSGARASMPGMMDTILNLGLNDAVVEGMTRKTGNPRFVWDSYRRFIQMYGDVVLGMKPAEKNDIDPFEAIIDQIKEEKGVKLDTELSVEDLKDMVTRFKAAVKNQTGKDFPESVYEQLWGAITSVFDSWMNDRAILYRKMEGIPAEWGTAVNVQAMVYGNMGNTSATGVCFTRDAATGEDQFMGEYLVNAQGEDVVAGIRTPLQITK
;
A
#
# COMPACT_ATOMS: atom_id res chain seq x y z
N MET A 1 -0.10 32.38 10.24
CA MET A 1 -0.28 31.18 9.39
C MET A 1 -1.50 30.47 9.94
N SER A 2 -2.55 30.27 9.14
CA SER A 2 -3.76 29.59 9.59
C SER A 2 -3.41 28.17 10.04
N ASN A 3 -3.94 27.78 11.20
CA ASN A 3 -3.70 26.48 11.84
C ASN A 3 -4.54 25.37 11.16
N VAL A 4 -4.36 25.21 9.83
CA VAL A 4 -5.11 24.25 9.02
C VAL A 4 -4.52 22.87 9.26
N LYS A 5 -5.33 21.96 9.81
CA LYS A 5 -4.96 20.57 10.07
C LYS A 5 -4.95 19.77 8.78
N ARG A 6 -3.85 19.06 8.50
CA ARG A 6 -3.65 18.30 7.25
C ARG A 6 -3.59 16.80 7.46
N VAL A 7 -3.31 16.35 8.67
CA VAL A 7 -3.21 14.92 9.00
C VAL A 7 -4.24 14.56 10.08
N TYR A 8 -5.01 13.50 9.82
CA TYR A 8 -6.07 13.00 10.69
C TYR A 8 -5.79 11.55 11.08
N THR A 9 -5.55 11.30 12.36
CA THR A 9 -5.22 9.96 12.86
C THR A 9 -6.46 9.12 13.14
N PHE A 10 -6.29 7.79 13.11
CA PHE A 10 -7.29 6.81 13.54
C PHE A 10 -6.59 5.57 14.11
N GLY A 11 -7.19 4.91 15.10
CA GLY A 11 -6.62 3.74 15.74
C GLY A 11 -7.15 3.49 17.16
N ASN A 12 -7.24 2.22 17.55
CA ASN A 12 -7.59 1.80 18.92
C ASN A 12 -8.90 2.40 19.48
N GLY A 13 -9.96 2.44 18.66
CA GLY A 13 -11.27 2.97 19.05
C GLY A 13 -11.37 4.50 19.05
N GLN A 14 -10.34 5.21 18.57
CA GLN A 14 -10.30 6.66 18.46
C GLN A 14 -9.99 7.10 17.02
N ALA A 15 -10.65 8.16 16.56
CA ALA A 15 -10.32 8.80 15.29
C ALA A 15 -10.59 10.30 15.35
N GLU A 16 -9.77 11.06 14.61
CA GLU A 16 -9.93 12.51 14.48
C GLU A 16 -10.89 12.90 13.35
N GLY A 17 -11.30 11.92 12.53
CA GLY A 17 -12.26 12.04 11.43
C GLY A 17 -13.55 11.23 11.67
N ASN A 18 -14.48 11.25 10.72
CA ASN A 18 -15.70 10.43 10.70
C ASN A 18 -16.29 10.32 9.27
N ALA A 19 -17.36 9.54 9.11
CA ALA A 19 -18.03 9.33 7.81
C ALA A 19 -18.57 10.62 7.16
N GLY A 20 -18.81 11.69 7.92
CA GLY A 20 -19.25 12.99 7.41
C GLY A 20 -18.14 13.78 6.70
N MET A 21 -16.87 13.39 6.87
CA MET A 21 -15.70 14.12 6.36
C MET A 21 -15.19 13.57 5.02
N LYS A 22 -16.03 12.88 4.24
CA LYS A 22 -15.66 12.29 2.92
C LYS A 22 -15.01 13.27 1.95
N ASN A 23 -15.42 14.53 1.97
CA ASN A 23 -14.81 15.53 1.10
C ASN A 23 -13.35 15.80 1.49
N LEU A 24 -13.06 15.84 2.79
CA LEU A 24 -11.73 16.15 3.30
C LEU A 24 -10.80 14.93 3.34
N LEU A 25 -11.32 13.77 3.75
CA LEU A 25 -10.54 12.53 4.00
C LEU A 25 -10.65 11.51 2.86
N GLY A 26 -11.44 11.82 1.83
CA GLY A 26 -11.85 10.84 0.84
C GLY A 26 -12.80 9.77 1.41
N GLY A 27 -13.35 8.94 0.54
CA GLY A 27 -14.24 7.85 0.94
C GLY A 27 -13.55 6.83 1.86
N LYS A 28 -12.30 6.45 1.56
CA LYS A 28 -11.54 5.47 2.35
C LYS A 28 -11.17 6.01 3.73
N GLY A 29 -10.58 7.20 3.82
CA GLY A 29 -10.14 7.78 5.10
C GLY A 29 -11.31 8.05 6.04
N ALA A 30 -12.42 8.58 5.50
CA ALA A 30 -13.64 8.80 6.28
C ALA A 30 -14.23 7.47 6.82
N ASN A 31 -14.25 6.41 6.01
CA ASN A 31 -14.74 5.10 6.44
C ASN A 31 -13.77 4.40 7.41
N LEU A 32 -12.45 4.56 7.26
CA LEU A 32 -11.46 4.04 8.22
C LEU A 32 -11.65 4.66 9.60
N ALA A 33 -11.86 5.98 9.64
CA ALA A 33 -12.17 6.69 10.87
C ALA A 33 -13.50 6.22 11.48
N GLU A 34 -14.57 6.12 10.66
CA GLU A 34 -15.88 5.66 11.12
C GLU A 34 -15.83 4.24 11.69
N MET A 35 -15.21 3.31 10.97
CA MET A 35 -15.03 1.92 11.41
C MET A 35 -14.33 1.86 12.78
N ASN A 36 -13.33 2.72 12.99
CA ASN A 36 -12.65 2.80 14.27
C ASN A 36 -13.59 3.29 15.40
N LEU A 37 -14.40 4.32 15.14
CA LEU A 37 -15.35 4.89 16.10
C LEU A 37 -16.48 3.92 16.49
N ILE A 38 -16.92 3.06 15.56
CA ILE A 38 -17.97 2.06 15.82
C ILE A 38 -17.41 0.73 16.38
N GLY A 39 -16.10 0.66 16.65
CA GLY A 39 -15.48 -0.49 17.32
C GLY A 39 -15.04 -1.63 16.41
N VAL A 40 -14.95 -1.42 15.09
CA VAL A 40 -14.32 -2.39 14.18
C VAL A 40 -12.80 -2.37 14.41
N PRO A 41 -12.12 -3.54 14.48
CA PRO A 41 -10.68 -3.62 14.71
C PRO A 41 -9.88 -3.18 13.47
N VAL A 42 -9.79 -1.86 13.27
CA VAL A 42 -9.02 -1.25 12.19
C VAL A 42 -7.58 -1.02 12.65
N PRO A 43 -6.56 -1.50 11.91
CA PRO A 43 -5.16 -1.18 12.21
C PRO A 43 -4.92 0.33 12.23
N PRO A 44 -4.11 0.84 13.16
CA PRO A 44 -3.89 2.27 13.32
C PRO A 44 -3.20 2.91 12.11
N GLY A 45 -3.46 4.19 11.91
CA GLY A 45 -2.96 4.94 10.78
C GLY A 45 -3.38 6.40 10.80
N PHE A 46 -3.22 7.06 9.66
CA PHE A 46 -3.64 8.43 9.46
C PHE A 46 -3.99 8.70 8.00
N THR A 47 -4.75 9.77 7.80
CA THR A 47 -5.16 10.28 6.49
C THR A 47 -4.60 11.69 6.29
N ILE A 48 -3.90 11.90 5.18
CA ILE A 48 -3.52 13.22 4.67
C ILE A 48 -4.67 13.71 3.78
N THR A 49 -5.17 14.93 4.04
CA THR A 49 -6.42 15.41 3.42
C THR A 49 -6.33 15.61 1.91
N THR A 50 -7.47 15.65 1.25
CA THR A 50 -7.59 15.96 -0.19
C THR A 50 -7.08 17.37 -0.53
N ASP A 51 -7.25 18.34 0.37
CA ASP A 51 -6.80 19.73 0.16
C ASP A 51 -5.28 19.82 -0.02
N VAL A 52 -4.52 18.92 0.63
CA VAL A 52 -3.07 18.83 0.46
C VAL A 52 -2.69 18.43 -0.97
N CYS A 53 -3.50 17.60 -1.63
CA CYS A 53 -3.28 17.26 -3.03
C CYS A 53 -3.37 18.51 -3.92
N THR A 54 -4.33 19.40 -3.62
CA THR A 54 -4.41 20.71 -4.30
C THR A 54 -3.20 21.58 -3.97
N GLU A 55 -2.82 21.71 -2.69
CA GLU A 55 -1.61 22.44 -2.27
C GLU A 55 -0.34 21.90 -2.96
N TYR A 56 -0.27 20.59 -3.21
CA TYR A 56 0.86 19.93 -3.86
C TYR A 56 1.03 20.39 -5.30
N PHE A 57 -0.06 20.51 -6.07
CA PHE A 57 -0.01 21.00 -7.45
C PHE A 57 0.14 22.53 -7.53
N GLU A 58 -0.33 23.28 -6.54
CA GLU A 58 -0.22 24.75 -6.52
C GLU A 58 1.14 25.26 -6.00
N SER A 59 1.67 24.65 -4.94
CA SER A 59 2.89 25.10 -4.24
C SER A 59 4.12 24.26 -4.56
N GLY A 60 3.96 23.10 -5.19
CA GLY A 60 5.03 22.19 -5.54
C GLY A 60 5.39 21.19 -4.44
N LYS A 61 6.01 20.09 -4.86
CA LYS A 61 6.37 18.92 -4.03
C LYS A 61 7.17 19.27 -2.78
N ASP A 62 8.30 19.96 -2.93
CA ASP A 62 9.23 20.18 -1.81
C ASP A 62 8.60 21.00 -0.68
N LYS A 63 7.82 22.01 -1.04
CA LYS A 63 7.12 22.89 -0.09
C LYS A 63 6.03 22.15 0.69
N VAL A 64 5.26 21.28 0.02
CA VAL A 64 4.25 20.46 0.70
C VAL A 64 4.88 19.40 1.60
N VAL A 65 5.98 18.77 1.18
CA VAL A 65 6.72 17.83 2.02
C VAL A 65 7.25 18.51 3.28
N GLU A 66 7.85 19.70 3.15
CA GLU A 66 8.33 20.48 4.29
C GLU A 66 7.19 20.83 5.26
N LEU A 67 6.06 21.29 4.71
CA LEU A 67 4.87 21.68 5.45
C LEU A 67 4.24 20.52 6.25
N LEU A 68 4.17 19.33 5.64
CA LEU A 68 3.56 18.15 6.24
C LEU A 68 4.46 17.42 7.23
N ARG A 69 5.78 17.57 7.11
CA ARG A 69 6.74 16.72 7.81
C ARG A 69 6.48 16.58 9.32
N PRO A 70 6.25 17.68 10.07
CA PRO A 70 5.98 17.57 11.50
C PRO A 70 4.70 16.81 11.84
N GLU A 71 3.62 16.99 11.06
CA GLU A 71 2.34 16.30 11.29
C GLU A 71 2.43 14.81 10.94
N VAL A 72 3.11 14.46 9.84
CA VAL A 72 3.30 13.07 9.41
C VAL A 72 4.19 12.30 10.38
N GLU A 73 5.32 12.87 10.81
CA GLU A 73 6.21 12.22 11.79
C GLU A 73 5.50 12.00 13.13
N LYS A 74 4.72 12.98 13.60
CA LYS A 74 3.88 12.84 14.80
C LYS A 74 2.84 11.73 14.65
N ALA A 75 2.21 11.63 13.48
CA ALA A 75 1.23 10.58 13.21
C ALA A 75 1.86 9.19 13.15
N ILE A 76 3.06 9.05 12.56
CA ILE A 76 3.85 7.81 12.60
C ILE A 76 4.16 7.43 14.04
N ALA A 77 4.62 8.37 14.89
CA ALA A 77 4.90 8.09 16.29
C ALA A 77 3.68 7.57 17.07
N LEU A 78 2.48 8.05 16.75
CA LEU A 78 1.24 7.54 17.34
C LEU A 78 0.92 6.12 16.86
N VAL A 79 1.20 5.80 15.59
CA VAL A 79 1.09 4.42 15.08
C VAL A 79 2.10 3.50 15.77
N GLU A 80 3.34 3.96 15.96
CA GLU A 80 4.39 3.22 16.68
C GLU A 80 3.97 2.88 18.11
N GLU A 81 3.41 3.85 18.84
CA GLU A 81 2.90 3.66 20.20
C GLU A 81 1.80 2.60 20.26
N GLN A 82 0.82 2.69 19.36
CA GLN A 82 -0.32 1.76 19.33
C GLN A 82 0.08 0.36 18.90
N MET A 83 1.01 0.23 17.95
CA MET A 83 1.51 -1.05 17.46
C MET A 83 2.62 -1.65 18.33
N LYS A 84 3.18 -0.85 19.26
CA LYS A 84 4.34 -1.20 20.08
C LYS A 84 5.50 -1.68 19.20
N SER A 85 5.73 -1.00 18.09
CA SER A 85 6.79 -1.26 17.12
C SER A 85 7.28 0.07 16.56
N LYS A 86 8.46 0.09 15.93
CA LYS A 86 9.10 1.35 15.52
C LYS A 86 9.46 1.34 14.03
N PHE A 87 9.19 2.45 13.34
CA PHE A 87 9.37 2.59 11.89
C PHE A 87 10.85 2.65 11.56
N GLY A 88 11.31 1.66 10.78
CA GLY A 88 12.74 1.47 10.49
C GLY A 88 13.56 0.80 11.60
N ASP A 89 12.92 0.25 12.64
CA ASP A 89 13.62 -0.48 13.69
C ASP A 89 14.08 -1.88 13.25
N LEU A 90 15.26 -2.29 13.71
CA LEU A 90 15.92 -3.53 13.27
C LEU A 90 15.55 -4.77 14.09
N GLU A 91 14.85 -4.60 15.21
CA GLU A 91 14.42 -5.70 16.07
C GLU A 91 12.91 -5.89 16.02
N ASN A 92 12.18 -4.77 16.09
CA ASN A 92 10.73 -4.73 16.12
C ASN A 92 10.16 -3.71 15.12
N PRO A 93 10.33 -3.97 13.81
CA PRO A 93 9.92 -3.02 12.77
C PRO A 93 8.42 -2.81 12.72
N LEU A 94 8.03 -1.55 12.54
CA LEU A 94 6.75 -1.14 12.01
C LEU A 94 6.85 -1.05 10.49
N LEU A 95 5.89 -1.66 9.80
CA LEU A 95 5.71 -1.52 8.35
C LEU A 95 4.33 -0.91 8.09
N VAL A 96 4.22 -0.12 7.04
CA VAL A 96 2.98 0.59 6.69
C VAL A 96 2.56 0.31 5.25
N SER A 97 1.29 0.50 4.97
CA SER A 97 0.77 0.64 3.61
C SER A 97 0.42 2.08 3.32
N VAL A 98 0.55 2.48 2.06
CA VAL A 98 0.15 3.80 1.56
C VAL A 98 -0.89 3.59 0.48
N ARG A 99 -2.08 4.18 0.68
CA ARG A 99 -3.26 3.97 -0.13
C ARG A 99 -3.94 5.28 -0.46
N SER A 100 -4.16 5.50 -1.73
CA SER A 100 -4.99 6.58 -2.26
C SER A 100 -6.46 6.46 -1.84
N GLY A 101 -7.13 7.59 -1.65
CA GLY A 101 -8.57 7.67 -1.34
C GLY A 101 -9.18 8.99 -1.78
N ALA A 102 -9.81 9.02 -2.95
CA ALA A 102 -10.53 10.20 -3.43
C ALA A 102 -11.93 10.30 -2.80
N ARG A 103 -12.60 11.44 -3.01
CA ARG A 103 -13.99 11.68 -2.55
C ARG A 103 -14.96 10.70 -3.20
N ALA A 104 -14.82 10.50 -4.50
CA ALA A 104 -15.52 9.49 -5.28
C ALA A 104 -14.68 8.20 -5.37
N SER A 105 -15.37 7.06 -5.45
CA SER A 105 -14.69 5.78 -5.66
C SER A 105 -14.13 5.71 -7.07
N MET A 106 -12.86 5.34 -7.19
CA MET A 106 -12.15 5.18 -8.47
C MET A 106 -11.45 3.81 -8.49
N PRO A 107 -12.20 2.70 -8.66
CA PRO A 107 -11.64 1.35 -8.56
C PRO A 107 -10.61 1.09 -9.66
N GLY A 108 -9.45 0.53 -9.29
CA GLY A 108 -8.36 0.20 -10.22
C GLY A 108 -7.56 1.40 -10.77
N MET A 109 -7.94 2.63 -10.42
CA MET A 109 -7.34 3.84 -11.00
C MET A 109 -6.15 4.39 -10.21
N MET A 110 -6.05 4.02 -8.94
CA MET A 110 -5.04 4.57 -8.04
C MET A 110 -4.24 3.49 -7.35
N ASP A 111 -2.96 3.76 -7.15
CA ASP A 111 -1.99 2.78 -6.69
C ASP A 111 -2.06 2.56 -5.18
N THR A 112 -1.56 1.39 -4.76
CA THR A 112 -1.40 0.99 -3.37
C THR A 112 -0.02 0.41 -3.21
N ILE A 113 0.67 0.81 -2.15
CA ILE A 113 1.98 0.28 -1.80
C ILE A 113 1.83 -0.43 -0.45
N LEU A 114 2.21 -1.69 -0.39
CA LEU A 114 2.24 -2.48 0.85
C LEU A 114 3.68 -2.68 1.31
N ASN A 115 3.85 -3.11 2.56
CA ASN A 115 5.15 -3.48 3.15
C ASN A 115 6.19 -2.34 3.15
N LEU A 116 5.75 -1.07 3.13
CA LEU A 116 6.64 0.09 3.15
C LEU A 116 7.37 0.16 4.50
N GLY A 117 8.69 0.37 4.43
CA GLY A 117 9.61 0.30 5.56
C GLY A 117 10.56 -0.89 5.49
N LEU A 118 10.36 -1.83 4.56
CA LEU A 118 11.31 -2.91 4.31
C LEU A 118 12.58 -2.37 3.64
N ASN A 119 13.72 -2.83 4.13
CA ASN A 119 15.05 -2.57 3.62
C ASN A 119 15.98 -3.72 4.05
N ASP A 120 17.26 -3.71 3.65
CA ASP A 120 18.16 -4.85 3.88
C ASP A 120 18.43 -5.13 5.36
N ALA A 121 18.31 -4.12 6.23
CA ALA A 121 18.51 -4.29 7.66
C ALA A 121 17.20 -4.73 8.36
N VAL A 122 16.06 -4.20 7.93
CA VAL A 122 14.73 -4.48 8.48
C VAL A 122 14.28 -5.90 8.12
N VAL A 123 14.62 -6.40 6.93
CA VAL A 123 14.29 -7.79 6.49
C VAL A 123 14.86 -8.83 7.46
N GLU A 124 16.07 -8.59 7.98
CA GLU A 124 16.71 -9.48 8.95
C GLU A 124 16.00 -9.43 10.32
N GLY A 125 15.61 -8.24 10.76
CA GLY A 125 14.79 -8.05 11.97
C GLY A 125 13.45 -8.75 11.90
N MET A 126 12.73 -8.54 10.80
CA MET A 126 11.43 -9.15 10.57
C MET A 126 11.53 -10.67 10.43
N THR A 127 12.62 -11.19 9.86
CA THR A 127 12.90 -12.64 9.79
C THR A 127 13.04 -13.24 11.17
N ARG A 128 13.81 -12.61 12.07
CA ARG A 128 13.94 -13.05 13.48
C ARG A 128 12.60 -13.01 14.21
N LYS A 129 11.86 -11.90 14.06
CA LYS A 129 10.57 -11.68 14.75
C LYS A 129 9.49 -12.67 14.32
N THR A 130 9.43 -13.03 13.04
CA THR A 130 8.40 -13.95 12.53
C THR A 130 8.80 -15.41 12.58
N GLY A 131 10.10 -15.72 12.60
CA GLY A 131 10.59 -17.08 12.39
C GLY A 131 10.25 -17.64 10.99
N ASN A 132 9.87 -16.77 10.03
CA ASN A 132 9.41 -17.16 8.71
C ASN A 132 10.17 -16.38 7.63
N PRO A 133 11.43 -16.74 7.33
CA PRO A 133 12.25 -16.05 6.33
C PRO A 133 11.58 -15.99 4.96
N ARG A 134 10.87 -17.06 4.57
CA ARG A 134 10.18 -17.12 3.28
C ARG A 134 9.16 -15.99 3.14
N PHE A 135 8.29 -15.80 4.14
CA PHE A 135 7.32 -14.71 4.17
C PHE A 135 7.98 -13.34 4.03
N VAL A 136 9.07 -13.11 4.76
CA VAL A 136 9.70 -11.80 4.81
C VAL A 136 10.38 -11.47 3.48
N TRP A 137 11.14 -12.41 2.91
CA TRP A 137 11.80 -12.21 1.62
C TRP A 137 10.80 -12.12 0.46
N ASP A 138 9.67 -12.84 0.50
CA ASP A 138 8.60 -12.66 -0.48
C ASP A 138 7.94 -11.28 -0.34
N SER A 139 7.71 -10.82 0.88
CA SER A 139 7.18 -9.47 1.13
C SER A 139 8.14 -8.39 0.64
N TYR A 140 9.45 -8.63 0.74
CA TYR A 140 10.47 -7.67 0.31
C TYR A 140 10.60 -7.59 -1.22
N ARG A 141 10.61 -8.72 -1.94
CA ARG A 141 10.59 -8.67 -3.41
C ARG A 141 9.31 -8.00 -3.93
N ARG A 142 8.15 -8.29 -3.32
CA ARG A 142 6.87 -7.64 -3.66
C ARG A 142 6.92 -6.14 -3.41
N PHE A 143 7.52 -5.72 -2.29
CA PHE A 143 7.69 -4.30 -1.98
C PHE A 143 8.54 -3.59 -3.03
N ILE A 144 9.69 -4.15 -3.41
CA ILE A 144 10.58 -3.54 -4.41
C ILE A 144 9.88 -3.43 -5.76
N GLN A 145 9.16 -4.48 -6.18
CA GLN A 145 8.36 -4.46 -7.41
C GLN A 145 7.29 -3.37 -7.37
N MET A 146 6.39 -3.40 -6.36
CA MET A 146 5.32 -2.39 -6.22
C MET A 146 5.86 -0.97 -6.13
N TYR A 147 6.93 -0.75 -5.35
CA TYR A 147 7.53 0.57 -5.18
C TYR A 147 8.24 1.03 -6.46
N GLY A 148 8.93 0.12 -7.15
CA GLY A 148 9.56 0.35 -8.45
C GLY A 148 8.53 0.80 -9.50
N ASP A 149 7.43 0.09 -9.59
CA ASP A 149 6.36 0.37 -10.55
C ASP A 149 5.67 1.71 -10.26
N VAL A 150 5.26 1.91 -9.00
CA VAL A 150 4.39 3.02 -8.61
C VAL A 150 5.15 4.31 -8.33
N VAL A 151 6.30 4.23 -7.67
CA VAL A 151 7.04 5.41 -7.20
C VAL A 151 8.21 5.74 -8.12
N LEU A 152 8.90 4.71 -8.62
CA LEU A 152 10.09 4.91 -9.47
C LEU A 152 9.75 4.91 -10.97
N GLY A 153 8.48 4.70 -11.33
CA GLY A 153 8.00 4.77 -12.72
C GLY A 153 8.56 3.67 -13.60
N MET A 154 8.83 2.49 -13.04
CA MET A 154 9.37 1.34 -13.78
C MET A 154 8.30 0.50 -14.48
N LYS A 155 7.03 0.85 -14.30
CA LYS A 155 5.91 0.17 -14.93
C LYS A 155 6.00 0.30 -16.46
N PRO A 156 5.69 -0.77 -17.22
CA PRO A 156 5.52 -0.72 -18.68
C PRO A 156 4.67 0.47 -19.15
N ALA A 157 5.18 1.23 -20.12
CA ALA A 157 4.46 2.37 -20.68
C ALA A 157 3.45 1.90 -21.73
N GLU A 158 3.82 0.92 -22.55
CA GLU A 158 2.97 0.30 -23.55
C GLU A 158 2.53 -1.12 -23.15
N LYS A 159 1.41 -1.57 -23.70
CA LYS A 159 0.85 -2.91 -23.42
C LYS A 159 1.80 -4.05 -23.80
N ASN A 160 2.71 -3.81 -24.74
CA ASN A 160 3.66 -4.81 -25.22
C ASN A 160 5.05 -4.67 -24.59
N ASP A 161 5.26 -3.65 -23.76
CA ASP A 161 6.52 -3.49 -23.05
C ASP A 161 6.64 -4.59 -22.00
N ILE A 162 7.85 -5.13 -21.88
CA ILE A 162 8.15 -6.17 -20.90
C ILE A 162 8.31 -5.50 -19.55
N ASP A 163 7.54 -5.96 -18.56
CA ASP A 163 7.73 -5.57 -17.18
C ASP A 163 9.11 -6.07 -16.69
N PRO A 164 10.01 -5.19 -16.25
CA PRO A 164 11.36 -5.57 -15.88
C PRO A 164 11.38 -6.54 -14.69
N PHE A 165 10.42 -6.44 -13.76
CA PHE A 165 10.34 -7.31 -12.61
C PHE A 165 9.77 -8.68 -12.99
N GLU A 166 8.72 -8.73 -13.81
CA GLU A 166 8.17 -10.00 -14.30
C GLU A 166 9.18 -10.78 -15.15
N ALA A 167 9.95 -10.09 -16.01
CA ALA A 167 11.03 -10.72 -16.77
C ALA A 167 12.08 -11.39 -15.88
N ILE A 168 12.43 -10.75 -14.77
CA ILE A 168 13.38 -11.32 -13.80
C ILE A 168 12.75 -12.50 -13.05
N ILE A 169 11.46 -12.42 -12.68
CA ILE A 169 10.73 -13.53 -12.04
C ILE A 169 10.73 -14.74 -12.97
N ASP A 170 10.36 -14.56 -14.24
CA ASP A 170 10.31 -15.62 -15.25
C ASP A 170 11.70 -16.23 -15.48
N GLN A 171 12.73 -15.40 -15.59
CA GLN A 171 14.12 -15.88 -15.72
C GLN A 171 14.53 -16.78 -14.54
N ILE A 172 14.25 -16.36 -13.30
CA ILE A 172 14.60 -17.17 -12.12
C ILE A 172 13.79 -18.47 -12.11
N LYS A 173 12.50 -18.45 -12.45
CA LYS A 173 11.68 -19.67 -12.53
C LYS A 173 12.23 -20.65 -13.56
N GLU A 174 12.64 -20.17 -14.73
CA GLU A 174 13.28 -20.98 -15.76
C GLU A 174 14.61 -21.58 -15.30
N GLU A 175 15.49 -20.77 -14.69
CA GLU A 175 16.78 -21.22 -14.14
C GLU A 175 16.61 -22.31 -13.06
N LYS A 176 15.51 -22.26 -12.30
CA LYS A 176 15.20 -23.23 -11.23
C LYS A 176 14.29 -24.37 -11.67
N GLY A 177 13.76 -24.32 -12.89
CA GLY A 177 12.83 -25.33 -13.42
C GLY A 177 11.50 -25.42 -12.68
N VAL A 178 11.03 -24.32 -12.08
CA VAL A 178 9.75 -24.23 -11.36
C VAL A 178 8.72 -23.47 -12.18
N LYS A 179 7.43 -23.63 -11.85
CA LYS A 179 6.34 -22.94 -12.58
C LYS A 179 5.64 -21.89 -11.74
N LEU A 180 5.58 -22.09 -10.43
CA LEU A 180 4.88 -21.22 -9.50
C LEU A 180 5.88 -20.50 -8.59
N ASP A 181 5.63 -19.23 -8.30
CA ASP A 181 6.42 -18.44 -7.35
C ASP A 181 6.48 -19.10 -5.96
N THR A 182 5.42 -19.83 -5.61
CA THR A 182 5.31 -20.58 -4.35
C THR A 182 6.32 -21.72 -4.23
N GLU A 183 6.94 -22.16 -5.33
CA GLU A 183 7.97 -23.21 -5.36
C GLU A 183 9.39 -22.67 -5.16
N LEU A 184 9.61 -21.34 -5.29
CA LEU A 184 10.92 -20.71 -5.10
C LEU A 184 11.40 -20.86 -3.66
N SER A 185 12.68 -21.10 -3.43
CA SER A 185 13.26 -21.16 -2.08
C SER A 185 13.51 -19.77 -1.49
N VAL A 186 13.92 -19.69 -0.21
CA VAL A 186 14.33 -18.43 0.41
C VAL A 186 15.54 -17.82 -0.30
N GLU A 187 16.50 -18.64 -0.72
CA GLU A 187 17.70 -18.16 -1.41
C GLU A 187 17.37 -17.64 -2.81
N ASP A 188 16.38 -18.22 -3.49
CA ASP A 188 15.90 -17.71 -4.78
C ASP A 188 15.21 -16.34 -4.62
N LEU A 189 14.47 -16.14 -3.52
CA LEU A 189 13.86 -14.84 -3.22
C LEU A 189 14.91 -13.76 -2.89
N LYS A 190 16.00 -14.13 -2.20
CA LYS A 190 17.13 -13.21 -1.96
C LYS A 190 17.85 -12.82 -3.25
N ASP A 191 18.07 -13.80 -4.13
CA ASP A 191 18.61 -13.54 -5.47
C ASP A 191 17.69 -12.61 -6.27
N MET A 192 16.38 -12.87 -6.23
CA MET A 192 15.37 -12.01 -6.86
C MET A 192 15.42 -10.57 -6.35
N VAL A 193 15.48 -10.35 -5.03
CA VAL A 193 15.65 -9.01 -4.44
C VAL A 193 16.92 -8.33 -4.97
N THR A 194 18.02 -9.06 -5.08
CA THR A 194 19.29 -8.54 -5.59
C THR A 194 19.15 -8.10 -7.07
N ARG A 195 18.54 -8.94 -7.91
CA ARG A 195 18.29 -8.64 -9.32
C ARG A 195 17.31 -7.48 -9.50
N PHE A 196 16.28 -7.39 -8.66
CA PHE A 196 15.31 -6.28 -8.68
C PHE A 196 15.98 -4.94 -8.35
N LYS A 197 16.80 -4.88 -7.30
CA LYS A 197 17.56 -3.68 -6.96
C LYS A 197 18.53 -3.27 -8.08
N ALA A 198 19.16 -4.24 -8.73
CA ALA A 198 20.02 -3.99 -9.88
C ALA A 198 19.22 -3.41 -11.07
N ALA A 199 18.02 -3.94 -11.34
CA ALA A 199 17.12 -3.39 -12.36
C ALA A 199 16.71 -1.95 -12.04
N VAL A 200 16.36 -1.65 -10.79
CA VAL A 200 16.08 -0.29 -10.30
C VAL A 200 17.24 0.64 -10.59
N LYS A 201 18.47 0.24 -10.23
CA LYS A 201 19.68 1.03 -10.46
C LYS A 201 19.95 1.27 -11.94
N ASN A 202 19.81 0.23 -12.76
CA ASN A 202 20.05 0.31 -14.20
C ASN A 202 19.06 1.23 -14.90
N GLN A 203 17.78 1.19 -14.51
CA GLN A 203 16.72 1.98 -15.16
C GLN A 203 16.68 3.42 -14.67
N THR A 204 16.85 3.64 -13.36
CA THR A 204 16.65 4.96 -12.73
C THR A 204 17.95 5.72 -12.48
N GLY A 205 19.10 5.02 -12.56
CA GLY A 205 20.41 5.55 -12.17
C GLY A 205 20.62 5.70 -10.66
N LYS A 206 19.66 5.28 -9.83
CA LYS A 206 19.68 5.42 -8.37
C LYS A 206 19.47 4.06 -7.69
N ASP A 207 20.12 3.88 -6.55
CA ASP A 207 19.87 2.71 -5.72
C ASP A 207 18.43 2.75 -5.14
N PHE A 208 17.89 1.57 -4.84
CA PHE A 208 16.60 1.47 -4.15
C PHE A 208 16.68 2.16 -2.77
N PRO A 209 15.69 2.98 -2.37
CA PRO A 209 15.78 3.76 -1.14
C PRO A 209 15.79 2.86 0.09
N GLU A 210 16.85 2.94 0.90
CA GLU A 210 16.97 2.20 2.17
C GLU A 210 16.36 2.99 3.35
N SER A 211 16.25 4.33 3.24
CA SER A 211 15.63 5.17 4.25
C SER A 211 14.12 5.00 4.26
N VAL A 212 13.56 4.56 5.40
CA VAL A 212 12.11 4.34 5.54
C VAL A 212 11.29 5.63 5.36
N TYR A 213 11.85 6.78 5.70
CA TYR A 213 11.19 8.07 5.47
C TYR A 213 11.31 8.55 4.02
N GLU A 214 12.40 8.23 3.34
CA GLU A 214 12.50 8.47 1.89
C GLU A 214 11.47 7.63 1.14
N GLN A 215 11.34 6.35 1.53
CA GLN A 215 10.29 5.46 1.03
C GLN A 215 8.91 6.08 1.26
N LEU A 216 8.60 6.50 2.49
CA LEU A 216 7.31 7.07 2.87
C LEU A 216 6.97 8.32 2.05
N TRP A 217 7.89 9.27 1.93
CA TRP A 217 7.66 10.50 1.14
C TRP A 217 7.55 10.23 -0.35
N GLY A 218 8.33 9.28 -0.88
CA GLY A 218 8.17 8.82 -2.26
C GLY A 218 6.76 8.27 -2.50
N ALA A 219 6.26 7.42 -1.61
CA ALA A 219 4.91 6.86 -1.71
C ALA A 219 3.78 7.89 -1.52
N ILE A 220 3.92 8.84 -0.59
CA ILE A 220 2.92 9.90 -0.40
C ILE A 220 2.84 10.78 -1.65
N THR A 221 3.99 11.19 -2.18
CA THR A 221 4.03 12.08 -3.36
C THR A 221 3.59 11.36 -4.63
N SER A 222 3.92 10.07 -4.79
CA SER A 222 3.41 9.28 -5.93
C SER A 222 1.89 9.14 -5.91
N VAL A 223 1.25 9.06 -4.73
CA VAL A 223 -0.22 9.08 -4.65
C VAL A 223 -0.79 10.41 -5.15
N PHE A 224 -0.19 11.55 -4.78
CA PHE A 224 -0.61 12.84 -5.32
C PHE A 224 -0.39 12.92 -6.84
N ASP A 225 0.79 12.51 -7.33
CA ASP A 225 1.11 12.46 -8.76
C ASP A 225 0.11 11.57 -9.52
N SER A 226 -0.32 10.44 -8.93
CA SER A 226 -1.28 9.52 -9.53
C SER A 226 -2.65 10.16 -9.80
N TRP A 227 -3.00 11.25 -9.11
CA TRP A 227 -4.22 12.01 -9.40
C TRP A 227 -4.18 12.63 -10.80
N MET A 228 -3.00 12.97 -11.31
CA MET A 228 -2.84 13.60 -12.62
C MET A 228 -2.32 12.66 -13.70
N ASN A 229 -2.33 11.34 -13.46
CA ASN A 229 -2.01 10.38 -14.51
C ASN A 229 -3.11 10.30 -15.58
N ASP A 230 -2.75 9.85 -16.78
CA ASP A 230 -3.66 9.85 -17.94
C ASP A 230 -4.91 9.01 -17.71
N ARG A 231 -4.76 7.84 -17.07
CA ARG A 231 -5.89 6.95 -16.74
C ARG A 231 -6.89 7.61 -15.79
N ALA A 232 -6.42 8.31 -14.75
CA ALA A 232 -7.27 8.98 -13.78
C ALA A 232 -7.93 10.21 -14.41
N ILE A 233 -7.22 10.98 -15.23
CA ILE A 233 -7.80 12.11 -15.98
C ILE A 233 -8.93 11.61 -16.90
N LEU A 234 -8.70 10.53 -17.65
CA LEU A 234 -9.71 9.97 -18.55
C LEU A 234 -10.93 9.47 -17.76
N TYR A 235 -10.71 8.69 -16.70
CA TYR A 235 -11.77 8.19 -15.85
C TYR A 235 -12.61 9.32 -15.25
N ARG A 236 -11.95 10.37 -14.73
CA ARG A 236 -12.64 11.54 -14.16
C ARG A 236 -13.52 12.25 -15.19
N LYS A 237 -13.04 12.40 -16.43
CA LYS A 237 -13.84 13.00 -17.52
C LYS A 237 -15.06 12.16 -17.85
N MET A 238 -14.94 10.83 -17.85
CA MET A 238 -16.04 9.91 -18.12
C MET A 238 -17.11 9.93 -17.01
N GLU A 239 -16.67 9.94 -15.75
CA GLU A 239 -17.56 9.87 -14.58
C GLU A 239 -17.99 11.25 -14.04
N GLY A 240 -17.57 12.34 -14.69
CA GLY A 240 -17.89 13.70 -14.25
C GLY A 240 -17.29 14.09 -12.90
N ILE A 241 -16.13 13.53 -12.55
CA ILE A 241 -15.42 13.80 -11.29
C ILE A 241 -14.50 15.04 -11.49
N PRO A 242 -14.72 16.13 -10.75
CA PRO A 242 -13.91 17.34 -10.89
C PRO A 242 -12.44 17.14 -10.46
N ALA A 243 -11.51 17.77 -11.17
CA ALA A 243 -10.07 17.61 -10.91
C ALA A 243 -9.63 18.30 -9.61
N GLU A 244 -10.31 19.37 -9.22
CA GLU A 244 -10.05 20.14 -8.01
C GLU A 244 -10.40 19.40 -6.70
N TRP A 245 -11.04 18.22 -6.79
CA TRP A 245 -11.36 17.42 -5.61
C TRP A 245 -10.15 16.78 -4.96
N GLY A 246 -9.08 16.54 -5.72
CA GLY A 246 -7.87 15.88 -5.24
C GLY A 246 -8.11 14.44 -4.74
N THR A 247 -7.05 13.87 -4.17
CA THR A 247 -7.08 12.57 -3.48
C THR A 247 -6.46 12.70 -2.10
N ALA A 248 -7.02 12.00 -1.12
CA ALA A 248 -6.38 11.81 0.18
C ALA A 248 -5.35 10.68 0.10
N VAL A 249 -4.44 10.67 1.07
CA VAL A 249 -3.44 9.59 1.26
C VAL A 249 -3.69 8.94 2.61
N ASN A 250 -3.92 7.63 2.63
CA ASN A 250 -4.10 6.85 3.85
C ASN A 250 -2.80 6.08 4.11
N VAL A 251 -2.19 6.32 5.25
CA VAL A 251 -1.02 5.57 5.72
C VAL A 251 -1.48 4.72 6.90
N GLN A 252 -1.28 3.40 6.83
CA GLN A 252 -1.84 2.46 7.80
C GLN A 252 -0.85 1.36 8.15
N ALA A 253 -0.76 0.99 9.43
CA ALA A 253 0.05 -0.13 9.89
C ALA A 253 -0.31 -1.43 9.13
N MET A 254 0.73 -2.17 8.71
CA MET A 254 0.56 -3.45 8.04
C MET A 254 0.05 -4.53 9.01
N VAL A 255 -0.87 -5.34 8.49
CA VAL A 255 -1.25 -6.64 9.05
C VAL A 255 -1.11 -7.67 7.95
N TYR A 256 -0.78 -8.91 8.31
CA TYR A 256 -0.34 -9.92 7.34
C TYR A 256 -1.30 -11.10 7.28
N GLY A 257 -1.89 -11.32 6.11
CA GLY A 257 -2.61 -12.54 5.77
C GLY A 257 -1.69 -13.70 5.34
N ASN A 258 -0.40 -13.43 5.13
CA ASN A 258 0.61 -14.35 4.58
C ASN A 258 1.69 -14.79 5.59
N MET A 259 1.39 -14.79 6.89
CA MET A 259 2.33 -15.29 7.92
C MET A 259 2.30 -16.82 8.10
N GLY A 260 1.40 -17.52 7.40
CA GLY A 260 1.23 -18.97 7.51
C GLY A 260 -0.23 -19.39 7.41
N ASN A 261 -0.51 -20.65 7.74
CA ASN A 261 -1.84 -21.25 7.54
C ASN A 261 -2.89 -20.79 8.56
N THR A 262 -2.50 -20.04 9.59
CA THR A 262 -3.41 -19.41 10.57
C THR A 262 -3.66 -17.93 10.26
N SER A 263 -3.26 -17.46 9.08
CA SER A 263 -3.46 -16.11 8.59
C SER A 263 -4.19 -16.15 7.25
N ALA A 264 -5.06 -15.17 7.01
CA ALA A 264 -5.82 -15.08 5.78
C ALA A 264 -6.14 -13.63 5.43
N THR A 265 -6.51 -13.41 4.17
CA THR A 265 -7.03 -12.15 3.66
C THR A 265 -8.25 -12.43 2.78
N GLY A 266 -9.19 -11.50 2.72
CA GLY A 266 -10.42 -11.72 1.96
C GLY A 266 -11.24 -10.46 1.77
N VAL A 267 -12.25 -10.58 0.92
CA VAL A 267 -13.21 -9.53 0.59
C VAL A 267 -14.60 -10.13 0.72
N CYS A 268 -15.52 -9.39 1.32
CA CYS A 268 -16.90 -9.84 1.49
C CYS A 268 -17.90 -8.71 1.23
N PHE A 269 -19.12 -9.12 0.93
CA PHE A 269 -20.30 -8.30 0.82
C PHE A 269 -21.32 -8.80 1.83
N THR A 270 -22.02 -7.88 2.49
CA THR A 270 -23.07 -8.21 3.47
C THR A 270 -24.29 -8.85 2.81
N ARG A 271 -24.44 -8.71 1.49
CA ARG A 271 -25.47 -9.28 0.63
C ARG A 271 -24.86 -9.74 -0.68
N ASP A 272 -25.57 -10.58 -1.41
CA ASP A 272 -25.15 -10.96 -2.76
C ASP A 272 -25.13 -9.70 -3.66
N ALA A 273 -23.96 -9.38 -4.20
CA ALA A 273 -23.77 -8.17 -5.00
C ALA A 273 -24.40 -8.25 -6.40
N ALA A 274 -24.74 -9.46 -6.88
CA ALA A 274 -25.36 -9.70 -8.17
C ALA A 274 -26.89 -9.79 -8.08
N THR A 275 -27.42 -10.48 -7.06
CA THR A 275 -28.87 -10.72 -6.91
C THR A 275 -29.54 -9.79 -5.91
N GLY A 276 -28.79 -9.25 -4.95
CA GLY A 276 -29.31 -8.47 -3.82
C GLY A 276 -29.90 -9.31 -2.68
N GLU A 277 -29.81 -10.64 -2.76
CA GLU A 277 -30.26 -11.55 -1.71
C GLU A 277 -29.50 -11.31 -0.39
N ASP A 278 -30.19 -11.48 0.74
CA ASP A 278 -29.64 -11.27 2.08
C ASP A 278 -28.77 -12.44 2.52
N GLN A 279 -27.71 -12.69 1.74
CA GLN A 279 -26.71 -13.72 1.96
C GLN A 279 -25.33 -13.07 2.10
N PHE A 280 -24.64 -13.41 3.18
CA PHE A 280 -23.24 -13.01 3.34
C PHE A 280 -22.40 -13.74 2.30
N MET A 281 -21.72 -13.01 1.43
CA MET A 281 -20.96 -13.57 0.32
C MET A 281 -19.54 -13.02 0.35
N GLY A 282 -18.57 -13.82 -0.05
CA GLY A 282 -17.20 -13.34 -0.13
C GLY A 282 -16.18 -14.44 -0.32
N GLU A 283 -14.96 -13.98 -0.55
CA GLU A 283 -13.83 -14.80 -0.94
C GLU A 283 -12.64 -14.52 -0.04
N TYR A 284 -11.88 -15.56 0.29
CA TYR A 284 -10.66 -15.43 1.08
C TYR A 284 -9.56 -16.39 0.60
N LEU A 285 -8.33 -16.03 0.92
CA LEU A 285 -7.16 -16.87 0.72
C LEU A 285 -6.39 -17.00 2.03
N VAL A 286 -6.08 -18.25 2.38
CA VAL A 286 -5.16 -18.58 3.48
C VAL A 286 -3.73 -18.37 3.01
N ASN A 287 -2.90 -17.81 3.90
CA ASN A 287 -1.49 -17.54 3.65
C ASN A 287 -1.28 -16.73 2.36
N ALA A 288 -1.90 -15.54 2.30
CA ALA A 288 -1.95 -14.68 1.12
C ALA A 288 -2.00 -13.19 1.49
N GLN A 289 -1.61 -12.31 0.57
CA GLN A 289 -1.86 -10.87 0.68
C GLN A 289 -3.10 -10.47 -0.14
N GLY A 290 -3.68 -9.31 0.17
CA GLY A 290 -4.92 -8.86 -0.49
C GLY A 290 -4.79 -8.77 -2.01
N GLU A 291 -3.58 -8.53 -2.52
CA GLU A 291 -3.25 -8.58 -3.94
C GLU A 291 -3.54 -9.94 -4.58
N ASP A 292 -3.22 -11.05 -3.90
CA ASP A 292 -3.41 -12.39 -4.44
C ASP A 292 -4.91 -12.73 -4.62
N VAL A 293 -5.78 -12.13 -3.80
CA VAL A 293 -7.25 -12.28 -3.92
C VAL A 293 -7.76 -11.53 -5.15
N VAL A 294 -7.18 -10.37 -5.47
CA VAL A 294 -7.60 -9.53 -6.61
C VAL A 294 -7.00 -10.01 -7.92
N ALA A 295 -5.76 -10.51 -7.91
CA ALA A 295 -5.03 -10.92 -9.10
C ALA A 295 -5.54 -12.24 -9.72
N GLY A 296 -6.29 -13.05 -8.96
CA GLY A 296 -6.86 -14.31 -9.46
C GLY A 296 -5.83 -15.40 -9.77
N ILE A 297 -4.58 -15.24 -9.32
CA ILE A 297 -3.48 -16.22 -9.52
C ILE A 297 -3.77 -17.51 -8.76
N ARG A 298 -4.42 -17.41 -7.60
CA ARG A 298 -4.86 -18.53 -6.77
C ARG A 298 -6.38 -18.55 -6.71
N THR A 299 -6.97 -19.74 -6.79
CA THR A 299 -8.42 -19.90 -6.63
C THR A 299 -8.83 -19.54 -5.19
N PRO A 300 -9.65 -18.48 -4.99
CA PRO A 300 -10.13 -18.11 -3.67
C PRO A 300 -11.11 -19.15 -3.11
N LEU A 301 -11.16 -19.22 -1.78
CA LEU A 301 -12.14 -20.02 -1.05
C LEU A 301 -13.36 -19.15 -0.73
N GLN A 302 -14.56 -19.72 -0.79
CA GLN A 302 -15.79 -19.02 -0.40
C GLN A 302 -15.91 -18.96 1.11
N ILE A 303 -16.30 -17.78 1.64
CA ILE A 303 -16.56 -17.57 3.07
C ILE A 303 -17.80 -18.34 3.51
N THR A 304 -18.78 -18.45 2.61
CA THR A 304 -20.07 -19.09 2.85
C THR A 304 -20.22 -20.24 1.87
N LYS A 305 -20.63 -21.41 2.36
CA LYS A 305 -20.90 -22.59 1.53
C LYS A 305 -22.29 -22.53 0.92
#